data_AF-A0A1H5ZTL5-F1
#
_entry.id   AF-A0A1H5ZTL5-F1
#
_cell.length_a   1.000
_cell.length_b   1.000
_cell.length_c   1.000
_cell.angle_alpha   90.00
_cell.angle_beta   90.00
_cell.angle_gamma   90.00
#
_symmetry.space_group_name_H-M   'P 1'
#
loop_
_entity.id
_entity.type
_entity.pdbx_description
1 polymer ?
#
loop_
_entity_poly.entity_id
_entity_poly.type
_entity_poly.pdbx_seq_one_letter_code
_entity_poly.pdbx_strand_id
1 'polypeptide(L)'
;MYGSLKKIGFFSALILPALLVLGVELGGANLWLIHGFVFLLVPLMDFLLKTDTSNVPVEAIGQLSKEYFYKLITFIWVYVQLAIVIWGFYVVSTAEYSWWEWLAFTSGVALVTGGIGITVAHELGHKPEKIQQVYAQILLMTVSYMHFFIEHNRGHHVRVATPEDPATSRFGENFYGFWVRSVRDGFFSAWELEKGRLIKRGLPVWTMKNQMIWFQILPLGFAGTAFLVFSLIQNRIVWEVPVFFFGQSILAFSLLEAVNYLEHYGMERKRLSSGLYEKVTPLHSWNASQSVSNFLLFQLQRHSDHHAYAFKPYQVLNHYEESPQLPAGYSAMILVAFFPPVWFAMMNPRLDKWKQKQLS
;
A
#
# COMPACT_ATOMS: atom_id res chain seq x y z
N MET A 1 -7.73 15.77 25.13
CA MET A 1 -7.57 14.30 25.14
C MET A 1 -8.04 13.73 23.81
N TYR A 2 -7.15 13.62 22.81
CA TYR A 2 -7.38 12.71 21.67
C TYR A 2 -7.37 11.30 22.27
N GLY A 3 -8.58 10.75 22.50
CA GLY A 3 -8.81 9.71 23.50
C GLY A 3 -8.12 8.38 23.22
N SER A 4 -7.88 7.61 24.28
CA SER A 4 -7.33 6.25 24.25
C SER A 4 -8.07 5.30 23.28
N LEU A 5 -9.33 5.59 22.99
CA LEU A 5 -10.14 4.87 21.99
C LEU A 5 -9.57 4.94 20.56
N LYS A 6 -9.04 6.10 20.12
CA LYS A 6 -8.43 6.21 18.77
C LYS A 6 -7.12 5.41 18.68
N LYS A 7 -6.38 5.26 19.79
CA LYS A 7 -5.16 4.44 19.84
C LYS A 7 -5.48 2.97 19.61
N ILE A 8 -6.52 2.47 20.28
CA ILE A 8 -6.93 1.05 20.17
C ILE A 8 -7.41 0.73 18.75
N GLY A 9 -7.98 1.71 18.04
CA GLY A 9 -8.42 1.56 16.65
C GLY A 9 -7.34 0.97 15.74
N PHE A 10 -6.06 1.33 15.90
CA PHE A 10 -4.99 0.79 15.05
C PHE A 10 -4.73 -0.72 15.25
N PHE A 11 -5.14 -1.32 16.37
CA PHE A 11 -5.12 -2.77 16.52
C PHE A 11 -6.13 -3.49 15.63
N SER A 12 -7.09 -2.77 15.03
CA SER A 12 -8.01 -3.34 14.03
C SER A 12 -7.25 -3.96 12.85
N ALA A 13 -6.02 -3.50 12.56
CA ALA A 13 -5.15 -4.13 11.57
C ALA A 13 -4.95 -5.64 11.84
N LEU A 14 -4.93 -6.08 13.11
CA LEU A 14 -4.76 -7.48 13.50
C LEU A 14 -6.00 -8.35 13.23
N ILE A 15 -7.15 -7.75 12.88
CA ILE A 15 -8.36 -8.50 12.52
C ILE A 15 -8.14 -9.34 11.26
N LEU A 16 -7.45 -8.79 10.25
CA LEU A 16 -7.21 -9.48 8.99
C LEU A 16 -6.42 -10.80 9.16
N PRO A 17 -5.23 -10.81 9.79
CA PRO A 17 -4.51 -12.06 10.02
C PRO A 17 -5.28 -13.02 10.93
N ALA A 18 -6.06 -12.52 11.91
CA ALA A 18 -6.91 -13.38 12.74
C ALA A 18 -8.02 -14.07 11.93
N LEU A 19 -8.70 -13.33 11.04
CA LEU A 19 -9.73 -13.88 10.15
C LEU A 19 -9.15 -14.84 9.10
N LEU A 20 -7.94 -14.57 8.61
CA LEU A 20 -7.24 -15.48 7.71
C LEU A 20 -6.95 -16.83 8.39
N VAL A 21 -6.38 -16.80 9.60
CA VAL A 21 -6.10 -18.02 10.38
C VAL A 21 -7.40 -18.74 10.71
N LEU A 22 -8.43 -18.03 11.17
CA LEU A 22 -9.74 -18.62 11.45
C LEU A 22 -10.36 -19.27 10.20
N GLY A 23 -10.23 -18.63 9.04
CA GLY A 23 -10.72 -19.18 7.77
C GLY A 23 -10.03 -20.49 7.39
N VAL A 24 -8.72 -20.62 7.64
CA VAL A 24 -7.96 -21.85 7.42
C VAL A 24 -8.39 -22.96 8.38
N GLU A 25 -8.53 -22.65 9.67
CA GLU A 25 -8.95 -23.62 10.70
C GLU A 25 -10.37 -24.17 10.45
N LEU A 26 -11.28 -23.32 9.95
CA LEU A 26 -12.64 -23.72 9.61
C LEU A 26 -12.77 -24.40 8.24
N GLY A 27 -11.80 -24.20 7.35
CA GLY A 27 -11.73 -24.80 6.02
C GLY A 27 -12.84 -24.40 5.05
N GLY A 28 -12.73 -24.88 3.81
CA GLY A 28 -13.73 -24.69 2.76
C GLY A 28 -14.06 -23.22 2.50
N ALA A 29 -15.35 -22.89 2.41
CA ALA A 29 -15.82 -21.54 2.11
C ALA A 29 -15.38 -20.48 3.15
N ASN A 30 -15.00 -20.90 4.36
CA ASN A 30 -14.56 -20.00 5.42
C ASN A 30 -13.22 -19.31 5.12
N LEU A 31 -12.43 -19.81 4.15
CA LEU A 31 -11.23 -19.12 3.67
C LEU A 31 -11.54 -17.70 3.11
N TRP A 32 -12.78 -17.45 2.72
CA TRP A 32 -13.24 -16.15 2.20
C TRP A 32 -13.70 -15.16 3.30
N LEU A 33 -13.64 -15.54 4.58
CA LEU A 33 -14.06 -14.66 5.69
C LEU A 33 -13.32 -13.32 5.68
N ILE A 34 -12.01 -13.33 5.40
CA ILE A 34 -11.22 -12.11 5.28
C ILE A 34 -11.70 -11.22 4.13
N HIS A 35 -12.07 -11.77 2.98
CA HIS A 35 -12.60 -11.00 1.84
C HIS A 35 -13.97 -10.42 2.15
N GLY A 36 -14.86 -11.22 2.74
CA GLY A 36 -16.16 -10.75 3.20
C GLY A 36 -16.01 -9.59 4.19
N PHE A 37 -15.04 -9.68 5.11
CA PHE A 37 -14.72 -8.58 6.00
C PHE A 37 -14.24 -7.33 5.25
N VAL A 38 -13.19 -7.46 4.42
CA VAL A 38 -12.55 -6.32 3.76
C VAL A 38 -13.43 -5.65 2.71
N PHE A 39 -14.16 -6.43 1.91
CA PHE A 39 -14.87 -5.93 0.73
C PHE A 39 -16.38 -5.81 0.90
N LEU A 40 -16.96 -6.35 1.98
CA LEU A 40 -18.38 -6.17 2.30
C LEU A 40 -18.56 -5.45 3.64
N LEU A 41 -18.00 -5.99 4.72
CA LEU A 41 -18.27 -5.46 6.06
C LEU A 41 -17.59 -4.11 6.29
N VAL A 42 -16.34 -3.92 5.88
CA VAL A 42 -15.64 -2.63 6.00
C VAL A 42 -16.36 -1.53 5.22
N PRO A 43 -16.66 -1.69 3.91
CA PRO A 43 -17.49 -0.72 3.17
C PRO A 43 -18.84 -0.43 3.82
N LEU A 44 -19.53 -1.47 4.32
CA LEU A 44 -20.81 -1.29 5.00
C LEU A 44 -20.66 -0.48 6.29
N MET A 45 -19.65 -0.79 7.11
CA MET A 45 -19.37 -0.03 8.34
C MET A 45 -18.98 1.42 8.03
N ASP A 46 -18.17 1.66 7.01
CA ASP A 46 -17.79 3.00 6.58
C ASP A 46 -18.96 3.80 5.99
N PHE A 47 -19.95 3.13 5.42
CA PHE A 47 -21.18 3.77 4.97
C PHE A 47 -22.12 4.11 6.14
N LEU A 48 -22.22 3.22 7.14
CA LEU A 48 -23.11 3.40 8.29
C LEU A 48 -22.52 4.36 9.35
N LEU A 49 -21.21 4.39 9.49
CA LEU A 49 -20.50 5.26 10.43
C LEU A 49 -20.15 6.59 9.77
N LYS A 50 -20.14 7.66 10.56
CA LYS A 50 -19.73 8.98 10.07
C LYS A 50 -18.24 9.00 9.76
N THR A 51 -17.87 9.78 8.75
CA THR A 51 -16.49 10.13 8.44
C THR A 51 -15.87 10.97 9.57
N ASP A 52 -14.60 10.73 9.87
CA ASP A 52 -13.82 11.50 10.84
C ASP A 52 -12.99 12.57 10.14
N THR A 53 -13.53 13.79 10.07
CA THR A 53 -12.84 14.97 9.55
C THR A 53 -12.06 15.74 10.63
N SER A 54 -11.97 15.21 11.85
CA SER A 54 -11.26 15.90 12.94
C SER A 54 -9.74 15.86 12.78
N ASN A 55 -9.11 17.01 13.01
CA ASN A 55 -7.65 17.19 12.98
C ASN A 55 -7.09 17.33 14.38
N VAL A 56 -5.91 16.72 14.59
CA VAL A 56 -5.19 16.82 15.86
C VAL A 56 -4.86 18.30 16.13
N PRO A 57 -5.21 18.86 17.31
CA PRO A 57 -4.85 20.22 17.69
C PRO A 57 -3.34 20.44 17.60
N VAL A 58 -2.93 21.62 17.13
CA VAL A 58 -1.53 21.94 16.83
C VAL A 58 -0.61 21.70 18.03
N GLU A 59 -1.09 22.00 19.23
CA GLU A 59 -0.37 21.85 20.50
C GLU A 59 -0.10 20.38 20.85
N ALA A 60 -0.95 19.46 20.38
CA ALA A 60 -0.84 18.02 20.65
C ALA A 60 0.00 17.27 19.60
N ILE A 61 0.24 17.85 18.42
CA ILE A 61 0.97 17.20 17.32
C ILE A 61 2.36 16.76 17.76
N GLY A 62 3.10 17.63 18.45
CA GLY A 62 4.47 17.35 18.89
C GLY A 62 4.57 16.18 19.87
N GLN A 63 3.59 16.05 20.77
CA GLN A 63 3.50 14.93 21.72
C GLN A 63 3.15 13.63 20.98
N LEU A 64 2.05 13.63 20.22
CA LEU A 64 1.53 12.44 19.52
C LEU A 64 2.51 11.88 18.48
N SER A 65 3.27 12.76 17.82
CA SER A 65 4.29 12.36 16.84
C SER A 65 5.44 11.57 17.47
N LYS A 66 5.72 11.79 18.76
CA LYS A 66 6.82 11.14 19.49
C LYS A 66 6.37 9.95 20.33
N GLU A 67 5.07 9.67 20.38
CA GLU A 67 4.55 8.58 21.18
C GLU A 67 5.01 7.22 20.63
N TYR A 68 5.65 6.43 21.49
CA TYR A 68 6.22 5.14 21.14
C TYR A 68 5.18 4.14 20.64
N PHE A 69 3.93 4.24 21.10
CA PHE A 69 2.83 3.35 20.73
C PHE A 69 2.66 3.21 19.21
N TYR A 70 2.62 4.34 18.48
CA TYR A 70 2.37 4.35 17.04
C TYR A 70 3.52 3.75 16.22
N LYS A 71 4.74 3.82 16.76
CA LYS A 71 5.92 3.15 16.21
C LYS A 71 5.94 1.66 16.56
N LEU A 72 5.54 1.31 17.79
CA LEU A 72 5.53 -0.07 18.25
C LEU A 72 4.59 -0.93 17.40
N ILE A 73 3.40 -0.43 17.06
CA ILE A 73 2.43 -1.19 16.28
C ILE A 73 2.92 -1.50 14.86
N THR A 74 3.60 -0.54 14.20
CA THR A 74 4.19 -0.77 12.87
C THR A 74 5.36 -1.74 12.94
N PHE A 75 6.12 -1.75 14.04
CA PHE A 75 7.20 -2.71 14.26
C PHE A 75 6.66 -4.12 14.50
N ILE A 76 5.63 -4.26 15.34
CA ILE A 76 4.95 -5.54 15.58
C ILE A 76 4.43 -6.12 14.25
N TRP A 77 3.87 -5.28 13.39
CA TRP A 77 3.34 -5.71 12.10
C TRP A 77 4.38 -6.42 11.21
N VAL A 78 5.66 -6.02 11.26
CA VAL A 78 6.74 -6.68 10.52
C VAL A 78 6.84 -8.15 10.90
N TYR A 79 6.78 -8.44 12.19
CA TYR A 79 6.85 -9.81 12.70
C TYR A 79 5.57 -10.59 12.41
N VAL A 80 4.40 -9.95 12.52
CA VAL A 80 3.11 -10.56 12.17
C VAL A 80 3.10 -10.97 10.70
N GLN A 81 3.52 -10.08 9.80
CA GLN A 81 3.56 -10.38 8.37
C GLN A 81 4.55 -11.48 8.02
N LEU A 82 5.76 -11.45 8.59
CA LEU A 82 6.73 -12.53 8.40
C LEU A 82 6.17 -13.87 8.88
N ALA A 83 5.53 -13.89 10.05
CA ALA A 83 4.89 -15.09 10.59
C ALA A 83 3.77 -15.60 9.67
N ILE A 84 2.91 -14.72 9.15
CA ILE A 84 1.84 -15.09 8.22
C ILE A 84 2.37 -15.65 6.90
N VAL A 85 3.42 -15.05 6.32
CA VAL A 85 4.01 -15.54 5.06
C VAL A 85 4.72 -16.89 5.26
N ILE A 86 5.49 -17.04 6.35
CA ILE A 86 6.15 -18.31 6.69
C ILE A 86 5.13 -19.40 7.01
N TRP A 87 4.08 -19.07 7.77
CA TRP A 87 2.95 -19.95 8.01
C TRP A 87 2.22 -20.30 6.71
N GLY A 88 2.10 -19.35 5.79
CA GLY A 88 1.54 -19.61 4.46
C GLY A 88 2.34 -20.63 3.66
N PHE A 89 3.67 -20.59 3.74
CA PHE A 89 4.52 -21.64 3.16
C PHE A 89 4.24 -23.01 3.76
N TYR A 90 4.03 -23.07 5.09
CA TYR A 90 3.63 -24.30 5.76
C TYR A 90 2.27 -24.81 5.26
N VAL A 91 1.24 -23.95 5.28
CA VAL A 91 -0.13 -24.30 4.85
C VAL A 91 -0.14 -24.85 3.43
N VAL A 92 0.47 -24.16 2.47
CA VAL A 92 0.45 -24.64 1.07
C VAL A 92 1.33 -25.87 0.83
N SER A 93 2.27 -26.15 1.74
CA SER A 93 3.10 -27.36 1.65
C SER A 93 2.39 -28.62 2.15
N THR A 94 1.39 -28.47 3.02
CA THR A 94 0.69 -29.57 3.68
C THR A 94 -0.76 -29.73 3.27
N ALA A 95 -1.45 -28.64 2.89
CA ALA A 95 -2.87 -28.66 2.58
C ALA A 95 -3.14 -29.11 1.14
N GLU A 96 -4.15 -29.97 0.97
CA GLU A 96 -4.72 -30.31 -0.33
C GLU A 96 -5.89 -29.37 -0.63
N TYR A 97 -5.58 -28.20 -1.20
CA TYR A 97 -6.60 -27.23 -1.60
C TYR A 97 -7.07 -27.47 -3.03
N SER A 98 -8.39 -27.34 -3.22
CA SER A 98 -8.97 -27.11 -4.54
C SER A 98 -8.52 -25.75 -5.10
N TRP A 99 -8.71 -25.51 -6.40
CA TRP A 99 -8.25 -24.27 -7.03
C TRP A 99 -8.87 -22.99 -6.42
N TRP A 100 -10.11 -23.06 -5.92
CA TRP A 100 -10.80 -21.91 -5.34
C TRP A 100 -10.37 -21.67 -3.89
N GLU A 101 -10.02 -22.71 -3.13
CA GLU A 101 -9.40 -22.60 -1.81
C GLU A 101 -7.99 -22.01 -1.93
N TRP A 102 -7.25 -22.44 -2.95
CA TRP A 102 -5.96 -21.86 -3.33
C TRP A 102 -6.07 -20.37 -3.62
N LEU A 103 -7.06 -19.97 -4.42
CA LEU A 103 -7.32 -18.57 -4.72
C LEU A 103 -7.70 -17.80 -3.45
N ALA A 104 -8.62 -18.33 -2.64
CA ALA A 104 -9.07 -17.72 -1.39
C ALA A 104 -7.89 -17.50 -0.44
N PHE A 105 -7.10 -18.53 -0.19
CA PHE A 105 -5.95 -18.47 0.72
C PHE A 105 -4.88 -17.49 0.21
N THR A 106 -4.47 -17.62 -1.05
CA THR A 106 -3.41 -16.79 -1.65
C THR A 106 -3.83 -15.31 -1.68
N SER A 107 -5.06 -15.02 -2.08
CA SER A 107 -5.58 -13.64 -2.08
C SER A 107 -5.88 -13.11 -0.68
N GLY A 108 -6.25 -13.98 0.27
CA GLY A 108 -6.40 -13.63 1.68
C GLY A 108 -5.07 -13.22 2.32
N VAL A 109 -3.99 -13.97 2.07
CA VAL A 109 -2.63 -13.57 2.46
C VAL A 109 -2.27 -12.23 1.81
N ALA A 110 -2.58 -12.04 0.53
CA ALA A 110 -2.33 -10.77 -0.16
C ALA A 110 -3.10 -9.57 0.43
N LEU A 111 -4.28 -9.77 1.03
CA LEU A 111 -4.99 -8.70 1.77
C LEU A 111 -4.23 -8.30 3.04
N VAL A 112 -3.60 -9.25 3.73
CA VAL A 112 -2.74 -8.97 4.90
C VAL A 112 -1.45 -8.27 4.46
N THR A 113 -0.74 -8.83 3.48
CA THR A 113 0.59 -8.36 3.06
C THR A 113 0.55 -7.12 2.17
N GLY A 114 -0.47 -6.98 1.33
CA GLY A 114 -0.68 -5.85 0.44
C GLY A 114 -1.46 -4.72 1.11
N GLY A 115 -2.67 -5.00 1.60
CA GLY A 115 -3.55 -3.98 2.17
C GLY A 115 -2.93 -3.27 3.38
N ILE A 116 -2.49 -4.05 4.38
CA ILE A 116 -1.88 -3.48 5.58
C ILE A 116 -0.35 -3.46 5.46
N GLY A 117 0.25 -4.55 5.01
CA GLY A 117 1.71 -4.69 4.97
C GLY A 117 2.44 -3.62 4.17
N ILE A 118 2.01 -3.36 2.94
CA ILE A 118 2.59 -2.29 2.12
C ILE A 118 2.30 -0.92 2.73
N THR A 119 1.12 -0.70 3.33
CA THR A 119 0.79 0.54 4.06
C THR A 119 1.74 0.79 5.23
N VAL A 120 2.09 -0.25 6.00
CA VAL A 120 3.10 -0.14 7.07
C VAL A 120 4.49 0.08 6.49
N ALA A 121 4.84 -0.63 5.40
CA ALA A 121 6.12 -0.44 4.73
C ALA A 121 6.29 0.98 4.18
N HIS A 122 5.21 1.55 3.65
CA HIS A 122 5.11 2.92 3.19
C HIS A 122 5.44 3.91 4.31
N GLU A 123 4.74 3.81 5.45
CA GLU A 123 4.97 4.69 6.61
C GLU A 123 6.41 4.57 7.16
N LEU A 124 6.90 3.34 7.33
CA LEU A 124 8.26 3.08 7.82
C LEU A 124 9.33 3.54 6.83
N GLY A 125 9.03 3.48 5.53
CA GLY A 125 9.94 3.85 4.46
C GLY A 125 10.26 5.34 4.41
N HIS A 126 9.29 6.18 4.77
CA HIS A 126 9.46 7.64 4.88
C HIS A 126 10.29 8.08 6.08
N LYS A 127 10.50 7.21 7.07
CA LYS A 127 11.20 7.60 8.29
C LYS A 127 12.71 7.71 8.06
N PRO A 128 13.38 8.70 8.69
CA PRO A 128 14.82 8.90 8.51
C PRO A 128 15.65 7.80 9.19
N GLU A 129 15.12 7.12 10.22
CA GLU A 129 15.85 6.10 10.96
C GLU A 129 16.03 4.83 10.13
N LYS A 130 17.29 4.37 10.05
CA LYS A 130 17.67 3.21 9.23
C LYS A 130 16.92 1.93 9.58
N ILE A 131 16.65 1.68 10.85
CA ILE A 131 15.92 0.48 11.28
C ILE A 131 14.50 0.44 10.71
N GLN A 132 13.83 1.60 10.61
CA GLN A 132 12.48 1.70 10.03
C GLN A 132 12.53 1.44 8.52
N GLN A 133 13.52 2.01 7.83
CA GLN A 133 13.74 1.74 6.40
C GLN A 133 14.06 0.27 6.11
N VAL A 134 14.82 -0.40 6.99
CA VAL A 134 15.09 -1.84 6.88
C VAL A 134 13.80 -2.64 7.06
N TYR A 135 12.98 -2.28 8.03
CA TYR A 135 11.69 -2.94 8.26
C TYR A 135 10.73 -2.76 7.09
N ALA A 136 10.67 -1.56 6.50
CA ALA A 136 9.96 -1.34 5.25
C ALA A 136 10.44 -2.26 4.12
N GLN A 137 11.76 -2.39 3.96
CA GLN A 137 12.33 -3.28 2.94
C GLN A 137 12.04 -4.77 3.22
N ILE A 138 12.05 -5.21 4.48
CA ILE A 138 11.66 -6.58 4.86
C ILE A 138 10.21 -6.85 4.46
N LEU A 139 9.29 -5.93 4.79
CA LEU A 139 7.88 -6.05 4.40
C LEU A 139 7.74 -6.13 2.88
N LEU A 140 8.38 -5.22 2.13
CA LEU A 140 8.33 -5.21 0.66
C LEU A 140 9.00 -6.43 0.01
N MET A 141 10.01 -7.02 0.66
CA MET A 141 10.64 -8.25 0.21
C MET A 141 9.63 -9.40 0.20
N THR A 142 8.78 -9.49 1.22
CA THR A 142 7.76 -10.55 1.32
C THR A 142 6.65 -10.46 0.27
N VAL A 143 6.60 -9.37 -0.52
CA VAL A 143 5.66 -9.17 -1.63
C VAL A 143 6.38 -8.85 -2.95
N SER A 144 7.70 -9.11 -3.02
CA SER A 144 8.53 -8.89 -4.22
C SER A 144 8.45 -7.48 -4.83
N TYR A 145 8.17 -6.45 -4.03
CA TYR A 145 7.94 -5.08 -4.50
C TYR A 145 8.91 -4.06 -3.88
N MET A 146 10.15 -4.48 -3.61
CA MET A 146 11.14 -3.67 -2.89
C MET A 146 11.52 -2.36 -3.60
N HIS A 147 11.46 -2.31 -4.93
CA HIS A 147 11.78 -1.10 -5.70
C HIS A 147 10.87 0.09 -5.40
N PHE A 148 9.65 -0.17 -4.91
CA PHE A 148 8.74 0.86 -4.38
C PHE A 148 9.41 1.74 -3.31
N PHE A 149 10.27 1.17 -2.45
CA PHE A 149 11.01 1.95 -1.44
C PHE A 149 11.86 3.06 -2.06
N ILE A 150 12.38 2.87 -3.28
CA ILE A 150 13.17 3.86 -3.99
C ILE A 150 12.28 4.80 -4.80
N GLU A 151 11.40 4.21 -5.60
CA GLU A 151 10.53 4.93 -6.53
C GLU A 151 9.63 5.88 -5.75
N HIS A 152 8.94 5.40 -4.73
CA HIS A 152 7.98 6.20 -3.98
C HIS A 152 8.64 7.41 -3.31
N ASN A 153 9.70 7.14 -2.55
CA ASN A 153 10.36 8.12 -1.69
C ASN A 153 11.20 9.16 -2.46
N ARG A 154 11.72 8.80 -3.64
CA ARG A 154 12.63 9.67 -4.41
C ARG A 154 12.08 10.08 -5.79
N GLY A 155 10.98 9.48 -6.20
CA GLY A 155 10.36 9.63 -7.50
C GLY A 155 8.94 10.16 -7.38
N HIS A 156 8.00 9.28 -7.04
CA HIS A 156 6.57 9.61 -7.00
C HIS A 156 6.27 10.87 -6.20
N HIS A 157 6.74 11.01 -4.94
CA HIS A 157 6.50 12.23 -4.15
C HIS A 157 6.97 13.54 -4.80
N VAL A 158 7.99 13.47 -5.65
CA VAL A 158 8.53 14.63 -6.38
C VAL A 158 7.72 14.93 -7.65
N ARG A 159 7.29 13.86 -8.33
CA ARG A 159 6.66 13.92 -9.66
C ARG A 159 5.15 13.71 -9.65
N VAL A 160 4.53 13.44 -8.50
CA VAL A 160 3.09 13.18 -8.37
C VAL A 160 2.28 14.24 -9.11
N ALA A 161 1.23 13.80 -9.79
CA ALA A 161 0.40 14.60 -10.67
C ALA A 161 1.16 15.22 -11.86
N THR A 162 2.23 14.59 -12.36
CA THR A 162 2.91 14.97 -13.61
C THR A 162 3.00 13.79 -14.59
N PRO A 163 3.17 14.03 -15.90
CA PRO A 163 3.29 12.96 -16.90
C PRO A 163 4.45 11.99 -16.67
N GLU A 164 5.49 12.43 -15.96
CA GLU A 164 6.71 11.66 -15.65
C GLU A 164 6.57 10.77 -14.42
N ASP A 165 5.45 10.82 -13.70
CA ASP A 165 5.18 9.94 -12.57
C ASP A 165 4.47 8.65 -13.00
N PRO A 166 5.08 7.46 -12.79
CA PRO A 166 4.45 6.18 -13.10
C PRO A 166 3.13 5.97 -12.36
N ALA A 167 3.05 6.39 -11.09
CA ALA A 167 1.93 6.10 -10.20
C ALA A 167 0.77 7.12 -10.29
N THR A 168 0.89 8.17 -11.12
CA THR A 168 -0.23 9.06 -11.43
C THR A 168 -1.09 8.42 -12.53
N SER A 169 -2.36 8.15 -12.21
CA SER A 169 -3.34 7.63 -13.15
C SER A 169 -3.95 8.76 -13.99
N ARG A 170 -3.98 8.58 -15.30
CA ARG A 170 -4.38 9.63 -16.25
C ARG A 170 -5.90 9.70 -16.35
N PHE A 171 -6.42 10.87 -16.74
CA PHE A 171 -7.84 11.00 -17.02
C PHE A 171 -8.27 10.01 -18.12
N GLY A 172 -9.32 9.22 -17.85
CA GLY A 172 -9.85 8.21 -18.78
C GLY A 172 -9.01 6.94 -18.89
N GLU A 173 -7.88 6.83 -18.19
CA GLU A 173 -7.10 5.60 -18.12
C GLU A 173 -7.80 4.61 -17.20
N ASN A 174 -8.06 3.38 -17.68
CA ASN A 174 -8.62 2.33 -16.83
C ASN A 174 -7.55 1.68 -15.95
N PHE A 175 -7.97 1.04 -14.86
CA PHE A 175 -7.06 0.41 -13.90
C PHE A 175 -6.07 -0.56 -14.55
N TYR A 176 -6.50 -1.39 -15.51
CA TYR A 176 -5.62 -2.40 -16.11
C TYR A 176 -4.51 -1.78 -16.97
N GLY A 177 -4.85 -0.75 -17.76
CA GLY A 177 -3.87 0.02 -18.54
C GLY A 177 -2.89 0.77 -17.62
N PHE A 178 -3.41 1.38 -16.56
CA PHE A 178 -2.61 2.00 -15.52
C PHE A 178 -1.67 0.99 -14.85
N TRP A 179 -2.17 -0.18 -14.44
CA TRP A 179 -1.41 -1.19 -13.70
C TRP A 179 -0.18 -1.64 -14.49
N VAL A 180 -0.34 -1.98 -15.77
CA VAL A 180 0.79 -2.39 -16.62
C VAL A 180 1.84 -1.27 -16.71
N ARG A 181 1.37 -0.04 -16.90
CA ARG A 181 2.25 1.13 -17.03
C ARG A 181 2.96 1.45 -15.72
N SER A 182 2.23 1.57 -14.62
CA SER A 182 2.74 1.94 -13.30
C SER A 182 3.78 0.93 -12.81
N VAL A 183 3.47 -0.37 -12.87
CA VAL A 183 4.40 -1.43 -12.44
C VAL A 183 5.69 -1.43 -13.27
N ARG A 184 5.57 -1.38 -14.60
CA ARG A 184 6.72 -1.40 -15.50
C ARG A 184 7.57 -0.12 -15.35
N ASP A 185 6.94 1.04 -15.46
CA ASP A 185 7.63 2.32 -15.50
C ASP A 185 8.16 2.69 -14.10
N GLY A 186 7.47 2.27 -13.02
CA GLY A 186 7.93 2.38 -11.64
C GLY A 186 9.22 1.59 -11.39
N PHE A 187 9.30 0.36 -11.90
CA PHE A 187 10.53 -0.43 -11.83
C PHE A 187 11.72 0.25 -12.53
N PHE A 188 11.53 0.76 -13.75
CA PHE A 188 12.59 1.46 -14.48
C PHE A 188 12.95 2.81 -13.86
N SER A 189 11.95 3.55 -13.37
CA SER A 189 12.14 4.78 -12.59
C SER A 189 13.03 4.53 -11.37
N ALA A 190 12.79 3.44 -10.62
CA ALA A 190 13.62 3.08 -9.48
C ALA A 190 15.08 2.81 -9.86
N TRP A 191 15.32 2.13 -10.98
CA TRP A 191 16.67 1.91 -11.52
C TRP A 191 17.39 3.21 -11.87
N GLU A 192 16.74 4.13 -12.57
CA GLU A 192 17.36 5.41 -12.95
C GLU A 192 17.62 6.30 -11.72
N LEU A 193 16.71 6.33 -10.74
CA LEU A 193 16.91 7.04 -9.47
C LEU A 193 18.10 6.47 -8.68
N GLU A 194 18.25 5.15 -8.68
CA GLU A 194 19.34 4.49 -7.97
C GLU A 194 20.69 4.66 -8.66
N LYS A 195 20.72 4.54 -9.99
CA LYS A 195 21.86 4.88 -10.84
C LYS A 195 22.30 6.32 -10.62
N GLY A 196 21.37 7.28 -10.60
CA GLY A 196 21.65 8.68 -10.30
C GLY A 196 22.29 8.88 -8.91
N ARG A 197 21.83 8.15 -7.89
CA ARG A 197 22.43 8.17 -6.54
C ARG A 197 23.87 7.65 -6.56
N LEU A 198 24.15 6.58 -7.29
CA LEU A 198 25.48 5.97 -7.38
C LEU A 198 26.47 6.89 -8.13
N ILE A 199 26.05 7.46 -9.26
CA ILE A 199 26.88 8.39 -10.05
C ILE A 199 27.24 9.63 -9.22
N LYS A 200 26.28 10.22 -8.50
CA LYS A 200 26.53 11.35 -7.58
C LYS A 200 27.52 11.01 -6.46
N ARG A 201 27.73 9.72 -6.16
CA ARG A 201 28.68 9.21 -5.17
C ARG A 201 29.98 8.70 -5.79
N GLY A 202 30.18 8.85 -7.11
CA GLY A 202 31.36 8.35 -7.82
C GLY A 202 31.45 6.82 -7.84
N LEU A 203 30.32 6.11 -7.74
CA LEU A 203 30.27 4.65 -7.73
C LEU A 203 29.76 4.11 -9.08
N PRO A 204 30.27 2.95 -9.55
CA PRO A 204 29.71 2.28 -10.73
C PRO A 204 28.30 1.75 -10.45
N VAL A 205 27.49 1.57 -11.51
CA VAL A 205 26.11 1.06 -11.39
C VAL A 205 26.08 -0.40 -10.95
N TRP A 206 27.00 -1.21 -11.47
CA TRP A 206 27.14 -2.62 -11.12
C TRP A 206 28.05 -2.77 -9.90
N THR A 207 27.46 -2.65 -8.72
CA THR A 207 28.16 -2.74 -7.42
C THR A 207 27.22 -3.27 -6.36
N MET A 208 27.75 -3.92 -5.33
CA MET A 208 26.96 -4.39 -4.16
C MET A 208 26.32 -3.24 -3.37
N LYS A 209 26.74 -1.98 -3.64
CA LYS A 209 26.10 -0.78 -3.09
C LYS A 209 24.82 -0.37 -3.84
N ASN A 210 24.50 -1.00 -4.96
CA ASN A 210 23.26 -0.78 -5.72
C ASN A 210 22.12 -1.57 -5.06
N GLN A 211 21.15 -0.84 -4.51
CA GLN A 211 20.01 -1.47 -3.83
C GLN A 211 19.13 -2.27 -4.79
N MET A 212 19.01 -1.85 -6.06
CA MET A 212 18.17 -2.56 -7.04
C MET A 212 18.65 -3.99 -7.29
N ILE A 213 19.96 -4.27 -7.19
CA ILE A 213 20.47 -5.63 -7.31
C ILE A 213 19.93 -6.51 -6.18
N TRP A 214 20.01 -6.02 -4.94
CA TRP A 214 19.49 -6.73 -3.78
C TRP A 214 17.97 -6.86 -3.79
N PHE A 215 17.27 -5.88 -4.34
CA PHE A 215 15.81 -5.89 -4.46
C PHE A 215 15.30 -6.99 -5.39
N GLN A 216 16.14 -7.50 -6.30
CA GLN A 216 15.83 -8.70 -7.09
C GLN A 216 16.30 -9.97 -6.41
N ILE A 217 17.47 -9.95 -5.78
CA ILE A 217 18.06 -11.15 -5.15
C ILE A 217 17.30 -11.58 -3.90
N LEU A 218 16.92 -10.64 -3.03
CA LEU A 218 16.36 -10.95 -1.71
C LEU A 218 14.99 -11.65 -1.79
N PRO A 219 14.00 -11.20 -2.58
CA PRO A 219 12.73 -11.93 -2.71
C PRO A 219 12.92 -13.32 -3.33
N LEU A 220 13.77 -13.45 -4.36
CA LEU A 220 14.09 -14.74 -4.98
C LEU A 220 14.81 -15.68 -4.00
N GLY A 221 15.76 -15.17 -3.23
CA GLY A 221 16.47 -15.91 -2.20
C GLY A 221 15.56 -16.34 -1.05
N PHE A 222 14.62 -15.48 -0.64
CA PHE A 222 13.62 -15.82 0.37
C PHE A 222 12.69 -16.94 -0.11
N ALA A 223 12.12 -16.81 -1.31
CA ALA A 223 11.28 -17.83 -1.93
C ALA A 223 12.04 -19.14 -2.17
N GLY A 224 13.27 -19.06 -2.67
CA GLY A 224 14.13 -20.22 -2.94
C GLY A 224 14.55 -20.94 -1.66
N THR A 225 14.87 -20.20 -0.60
CA THR A 225 15.18 -20.79 0.71
C THR A 225 13.95 -21.50 1.28
N ALA A 226 12.77 -20.87 1.23
CA ALA A 226 11.54 -21.50 1.66
C ALA A 226 11.23 -22.77 0.85
N PHE A 227 11.34 -22.71 -0.48
CA PHE A 227 11.15 -23.86 -1.36
C PHE A 227 12.06 -25.04 -0.96
N LEU A 228 13.36 -24.79 -0.74
CA LEU A 228 14.30 -25.84 -0.33
C LEU A 228 13.96 -26.40 1.04
N VAL A 229 13.73 -25.55 2.03
CA VAL A 229 13.43 -25.96 3.42
C VAL A 229 12.15 -26.79 3.48
N PHE A 230 11.06 -26.32 2.87
CA PHE A 230 9.79 -27.04 2.89
C PHE A 230 9.84 -28.31 2.03
N SER A 231 10.61 -28.33 0.94
CA SER A 231 10.81 -29.56 0.16
C SER A 231 11.54 -30.64 0.96
N LEU A 232 12.54 -30.25 1.75
CA LEU A 232 13.25 -31.16 2.66
C LEU A 232 12.34 -31.66 3.78
N ILE A 233 11.56 -30.77 4.42
CA ILE A 233 10.65 -31.14 5.51
C ILE A 233 9.55 -32.10 5.03
N GLN A 234 8.97 -31.83 3.87
CA GLN A 234 7.88 -32.65 3.30
C GLN A 234 8.37 -33.87 2.51
N ASN A 235 9.69 -34.05 2.38
CA ASN A 235 10.32 -35.11 1.59
C ASN A 235 9.76 -35.21 0.14
N ARG A 236 9.45 -34.07 -0.48
CA ARG A 236 8.94 -33.95 -1.85
C ARG A 236 9.29 -32.59 -2.43
N ILE A 237 9.18 -32.43 -3.75
CA ILE A 237 9.31 -31.10 -4.37
C ILE A 237 8.04 -30.29 -4.07
N VAL A 238 8.15 -29.27 -3.22
CA VAL A 238 7.02 -28.41 -2.83
C VAL A 238 6.98 -27.17 -3.72
N TRP A 239 6.60 -27.36 -4.99
CA TRP A 239 6.46 -26.28 -5.97
C TRP A 239 5.35 -25.29 -5.60
N GLU A 240 4.45 -25.68 -4.71
CA GLU A 240 3.36 -24.87 -4.15
C GLU A 240 3.88 -23.62 -3.45
N VAL A 241 5.02 -23.71 -2.77
CA VAL A 241 5.63 -22.59 -2.02
C VAL A 241 6.01 -21.41 -2.93
N PRO A 242 6.81 -21.57 -4.00
CA PRO A 242 7.11 -20.46 -4.90
C PRO A 242 5.88 -19.98 -5.67
N VAL A 243 4.97 -20.87 -6.09
CA VAL A 243 3.72 -20.45 -6.77
C VAL A 243 2.85 -19.58 -5.86
N PHE A 244 2.66 -20.00 -4.61
CA PHE A 244 2.00 -19.21 -3.58
C PHE A 244 2.69 -17.86 -3.37
N PHE A 245 4.01 -17.86 -3.16
CA PHE A 245 4.77 -16.65 -2.83
C PHE A 245 4.64 -15.58 -3.90
N PHE A 246 4.84 -15.95 -5.18
CA PHE A 246 4.74 -15.00 -6.29
C PHE A 246 3.27 -14.66 -6.59
N GLY A 247 2.35 -15.60 -6.45
CA GLY A 247 0.92 -15.36 -6.58
C GLY A 247 0.41 -14.31 -5.59
N GLN A 248 0.69 -14.49 -4.29
CA GLN A 248 0.30 -13.50 -3.28
C GLN A 248 1.07 -12.17 -3.46
N SER A 249 2.34 -12.21 -3.88
CA SER A 249 3.11 -10.99 -4.17
C SER A 249 2.43 -10.14 -5.24
N ILE A 250 2.03 -10.76 -6.36
CA ILE A 250 1.33 -10.07 -7.47
C ILE A 250 0.03 -9.46 -6.99
N LEU A 251 -0.77 -10.20 -6.24
CA LEU A 251 -2.03 -9.69 -5.70
C LEU A 251 -1.80 -8.55 -4.70
N ALA A 252 -0.77 -8.68 -3.85
CA ALA A 252 -0.45 -7.70 -2.81
C ALA A 252 -0.01 -6.36 -3.40
N PHE A 253 0.95 -6.34 -4.33
CA PHE A 253 1.32 -5.07 -4.96
C PHE A 253 0.24 -4.55 -5.91
N SER A 254 -0.62 -5.43 -6.46
CA SER A 254 -1.77 -4.96 -7.25
C SER A 254 -2.80 -4.20 -6.40
N LEU A 255 -2.93 -4.53 -5.11
CA LEU A 255 -3.74 -3.73 -4.18
C LEU A 255 -3.11 -2.35 -3.95
N LEU A 256 -1.79 -2.26 -3.80
CA LEU A 256 -1.09 -0.97 -3.76
C LEU A 256 -1.34 -0.16 -5.04
N GLU A 257 -1.19 -0.77 -6.22
CA GLU A 257 -1.43 -0.07 -7.49
C GLU A 257 -2.90 0.35 -7.64
N ALA A 258 -3.84 -0.43 -7.13
CA ALA A 258 -5.24 -0.02 -7.08
C ALA A 258 -5.41 1.23 -6.20
N VAL A 259 -4.71 1.32 -5.07
CA VAL A 259 -4.69 2.48 -4.18
C VAL A 259 -4.02 3.71 -4.86
N ASN A 260 -2.86 3.55 -5.50
CA ASN A 260 -2.24 4.62 -6.29
C ASN A 260 -3.19 5.13 -7.39
N TYR A 261 -3.86 4.20 -8.09
CA TYR A 261 -4.81 4.53 -9.15
C TYR A 261 -5.94 5.42 -8.66
N LEU A 262 -6.54 5.11 -7.50
CA LEU A 262 -7.64 5.90 -6.93
C LEU A 262 -7.17 7.21 -6.30
N GLU A 263 -5.99 7.21 -5.68
CA GLU A 263 -5.39 8.39 -5.04
C GLU A 263 -5.00 9.49 -6.05
N HIS A 264 -4.62 9.12 -7.27
CA HIS A 264 -4.05 10.07 -8.24
C HIS A 264 -4.87 10.23 -9.52
N TYR A 265 -6.11 9.70 -9.56
CA TYR A 265 -6.93 9.69 -10.78
C TYR A 265 -7.18 11.08 -11.38
N GLY A 266 -6.60 11.30 -12.56
CA GLY A 266 -6.78 12.48 -13.39
C GLY A 266 -6.22 13.77 -12.80
N MET A 267 -5.40 13.66 -11.75
CA MET A 267 -4.74 14.77 -11.08
C MET A 267 -3.55 15.25 -11.90
N GLU A 268 -3.48 16.55 -12.16
CA GLU A 268 -2.44 17.16 -12.98
C GLU A 268 -1.99 18.48 -12.36
N ARG A 269 -0.68 18.62 -12.17
CA ARG A 269 -0.03 19.85 -11.76
C ARG A 269 0.20 20.74 -12.97
N LYS A 270 -0.05 22.03 -12.78
CA LYS A 270 0.23 23.06 -13.77
C LYS A 270 1.74 23.21 -13.96
N ARG A 271 2.15 23.27 -15.22
CA ARG A 271 3.51 23.69 -15.60
C ARG A 271 3.58 25.21 -15.58
N LEU A 272 4.52 25.75 -14.83
CA LEU A 272 4.77 27.19 -14.69
C LEU A 272 5.54 27.73 -15.89
N SER A 273 5.54 29.05 -16.06
CA SER A 273 6.32 29.74 -17.10
C SER A 273 7.83 29.49 -17.00
N SER A 274 8.33 29.13 -15.82
CA SER A 274 9.72 28.72 -15.59
C SER A 274 10.06 27.34 -16.16
N GLY A 275 9.07 26.58 -16.64
CA GLY A 275 9.22 25.21 -17.12
C GLY A 275 9.14 24.13 -16.02
N LEU A 276 9.12 24.53 -14.75
CA LEU A 276 8.91 23.67 -13.58
C LEU A 276 7.40 23.47 -13.31
N TYR A 277 7.04 22.40 -12.60
CA TYR A 277 5.67 22.20 -12.13
C TYR A 277 5.42 22.92 -10.80
N GLU A 278 4.17 23.32 -10.54
CA GLU A 278 3.76 23.92 -9.26
C GLU A 278 4.06 23.00 -8.07
N LYS A 279 4.15 23.54 -6.84
CA LYS A 279 4.46 22.71 -5.67
C LYS A 279 3.34 21.70 -5.41
N VAL A 280 3.69 20.50 -4.92
CA VAL A 280 2.70 19.54 -4.41
C VAL A 280 1.97 20.16 -3.20
N THR A 281 0.65 19.98 -3.17
CA THR A 281 -0.28 20.50 -2.15
C THR A 281 -1.37 19.44 -1.95
N PRO A 282 -2.22 19.57 -0.92
CA PRO A 282 -3.35 18.66 -0.73
C PRO A 282 -4.33 18.58 -1.91
N LEU A 283 -4.24 19.50 -2.88
CA LEU A 283 -5.07 19.52 -4.07
C LEU A 283 -4.65 18.47 -5.12
N HIS A 284 -3.44 17.92 -5.04
CA HIS A 284 -2.89 17.05 -6.09
C HIS A 284 -3.08 15.54 -5.83
N SER A 285 -4.02 15.17 -4.96
CA SER A 285 -4.41 13.78 -4.71
C SER A 285 -5.78 13.70 -4.05
N TRP A 286 -6.49 12.61 -4.30
CA TRP A 286 -7.78 12.29 -3.69
C TRP A 286 -7.62 11.87 -2.23
N ASN A 287 -8.56 12.32 -1.41
CA ASN A 287 -8.62 12.07 0.03
C ASN A 287 -9.84 11.23 0.40
N ALA A 288 -9.76 10.51 1.49
CA ALA A 288 -10.89 9.86 2.12
C ALA A 288 -10.78 9.96 3.65
N SER A 289 -11.91 9.98 4.35
CA SER A 289 -11.95 10.18 5.82
C SER A 289 -12.89 9.21 6.53
N GLN A 290 -13.12 8.06 5.89
CA GLN A 290 -13.88 6.94 6.41
C GLN A 290 -13.17 6.33 7.62
N SER A 291 -13.87 6.30 8.75
CA SER A 291 -13.29 6.03 10.07
C SER A 291 -12.71 4.63 10.19
N VAL A 292 -13.40 3.60 9.70
CA VAL A 292 -12.94 2.20 9.85
C VAL A 292 -11.74 1.94 8.97
N SER A 293 -11.84 2.31 7.68
CA SER A 293 -10.71 2.18 6.76
C SER A 293 -9.48 2.97 7.23
N ASN A 294 -9.65 4.13 7.87
CA ASN A 294 -8.54 4.90 8.42
C ASN A 294 -7.84 4.22 9.60
N PHE A 295 -8.55 3.46 10.42
CA PHE A 295 -7.89 2.69 11.48
C PHE A 295 -7.18 1.46 10.92
N LEU A 296 -7.80 0.75 9.98
CA LEU A 296 -7.21 -0.43 9.33
C LEU A 296 -5.96 -0.11 8.52
N LEU A 297 -5.98 1.01 7.79
CA LEU A 297 -4.93 1.42 6.86
C LEU A 297 -4.04 2.52 7.44
N PHE A 298 -3.89 2.61 8.77
CA PHE A 298 -2.98 3.59 9.40
C PHE A 298 -3.15 5.02 8.82
N GLN A 299 -4.39 5.50 8.75
CA GLN A 299 -4.80 6.80 8.20
C GLN A 299 -4.29 7.12 6.78
N LEU A 300 -3.90 6.11 5.99
CA LEU A 300 -3.41 6.29 4.62
C LEU A 300 -4.40 7.11 3.77
N GLN A 301 -5.72 6.97 4.01
CA GLN A 301 -6.71 7.71 3.24
C GLN A 301 -6.64 9.23 3.40
N ARG A 302 -5.95 9.74 4.44
CA ARG A 302 -5.59 11.16 4.57
C ARG A 302 -4.40 11.52 3.66
N HIS A 303 -4.47 11.03 2.43
CA HIS A 303 -3.36 10.97 1.47
C HIS A 303 -2.91 12.34 0.98
N SER A 304 -3.87 13.27 0.84
CA SER A 304 -3.58 14.64 0.44
C SER A 304 -2.60 15.35 1.37
N ASP A 305 -2.75 15.17 2.68
CA ASP A 305 -1.80 15.70 3.66
C ASP A 305 -0.46 14.96 3.61
N HIS A 306 -0.49 13.64 3.41
CA HIS A 306 0.71 12.84 3.25
C HIS A 306 1.57 13.33 2.06
N HIS A 307 0.99 13.55 0.89
CA HIS A 307 1.74 14.08 -0.26
C HIS A 307 2.23 15.51 -0.09
N ALA A 308 1.47 16.35 0.61
CA ALA A 308 1.93 17.68 0.95
C ALA A 308 3.09 17.66 1.96
N TYR A 309 3.13 16.67 2.85
CA TYR A 309 4.07 16.56 3.96
C TYR A 309 4.49 15.09 4.24
N ALA A 310 5.26 14.48 3.33
CA ALA A 310 5.56 13.03 3.34
C ALA A 310 6.15 12.46 4.64
N PHE A 311 6.88 13.28 5.40
CA PHE A 311 7.50 12.85 6.67
C PHE A 311 6.52 12.83 7.86
N LYS A 312 5.33 13.40 7.69
CA LYS A 312 4.34 13.55 8.76
C LYS A 312 3.82 12.17 9.18
N PRO A 313 3.90 11.81 10.48
CA PRO A 313 3.44 10.50 10.96
C PRO A 313 1.93 10.31 10.78
N TYR A 314 1.52 9.08 10.49
CA TYR A 314 0.14 8.77 10.15
C TYR A 314 -0.90 9.21 11.20
N GLN A 315 -0.55 9.13 12.49
CA GLN A 315 -1.47 9.44 13.58
C GLN A 315 -1.83 10.93 13.70
N VAL A 316 -1.10 11.81 13.01
CA VAL A 316 -1.33 13.26 12.98
C VAL A 316 -1.69 13.79 11.60
N LEU A 317 -1.93 12.91 10.61
CA LEU A 317 -2.38 13.33 9.28
C LEU A 317 -3.70 14.11 9.38
N ASN A 318 -3.84 15.14 8.56
CA ASN A 318 -4.97 16.05 8.54
C ASN A 318 -5.96 15.70 7.42
N HIS A 319 -7.24 15.93 7.70
CA HIS A 319 -8.26 16.13 6.70
C HIS A 319 -8.21 17.59 6.18
N TYR A 320 -8.36 17.74 4.87
CA TYR A 320 -8.51 19.03 4.18
C TYR A 320 -9.81 19.00 3.39
N GLU A 321 -10.72 19.95 3.64
CA GLU A 321 -12.01 20.03 2.94
C GLU A 321 -11.83 20.51 1.49
N GLU A 322 -10.74 21.24 1.22
CA GLU A 322 -10.39 21.72 -0.11
C GLU A 322 -9.82 20.63 -1.01
N SER A 323 -9.30 19.53 -0.46
CA SER A 323 -8.78 18.43 -1.26
C SER A 323 -9.92 17.64 -1.93
N PRO A 324 -9.69 17.08 -3.13
CA PRO A 324 -10.69 16.26 -3.78
C PRO A 324 -11.00 15.03 -2.91
N GLN A 325 -12.28 14.72 -2.68
CA GLN A 325 -12.69 13.62 -1.80
C GLN A 325 -13.23 12.43 -2.61
N LEU A 326 -12.79 11.21 -2.28
CA LEU A 326 -13.41 9.98 -2.77
C LEU A 326 -14.82 9.82 -2.19
N PRO A 327 -15.77 9.25 -2.95
CA PRO A 327 -17.14 9.08 -2.48
C PRO A 327 -17.32 7.96 -1.46
N ALA A 328 -16.34 7.06 -1.32
CA ALA A 328 -16.34 5.96 -0.35
C ALA A 328 -14.90 5.62 0.08
N GLY A 329 -14.76 4.77 1.09
CA GLY A 329 -13.45 4.31 1.57
C GLY A 329 -12.75 3.40 0.55
N TYR A 330 -11.44 3.20 0.72
CA TYR A 330 -10.59 2.51 -0.27
C TYR A 330 -11.10 1.11 -0.63
N SER A 331 -11.54 0.32 0.35
CA SER A 331 -12.08 -1.03 0.07
C SER A 331 -13.24 -1.02 -0.93
N ALA A 332 -14.15 -0.05 -0.84
CA ALA A 332 -15.26 0.08 -1.78
C ALA A 332 -14.77 0.59 -3.14
N MET A 333 -13.89 1.59 -3.12
CA MET A 333 -13.39 2.23 -4.34
C MET A 333 -12.51 1.31 -5.18
N ILE A 334 -11.76 0.39 -4.56
CA ILE A 334 -10.99 -0.66 -5.26
C ILE A 334 -11.93 -1.54 -6.09
N LEU A 335 -13.05 -2.00 -5.51
CA LEU A 335 -14.03 -2.78 -6.25
C LEU A 335 -14.58 -2.01 -7.45
N VAL A 336 -14.91 -0.73 -7.25
CA VAL A 336 -15.40 0.14 -8.33
C VAL A 336 -14.36 0.32 -9.43
N ALA A 337 -13.08 0.52 -9.07
CA ALA A 337 -11.98 0.71 -10.02
C ALA A 337 -11.77 -0.50 -10.95
N PHE A 338 -12.07 -1.72 -10.47
CA PHE A 338 -12.01 -2.94 -11.28
C PHE A 338 -13.14 -3.06 -12.30
N PHE A 339 -14.15 -2.18 -12.26
CA PHE A 339 -15.20 -2.09 -13.28
C PHE A 339 -15.16 -0.71 -13.97
N PRO A 340 -14.34 -0.53 -15.03
CA PRO A 340 -14.05 0.78 -15.61
C PRO A 340 -15.28 1.63 -15.99
N PRO A 341 -16.37 1.07 -16.57
CA PRO A 341 -17.57 1.87 -16.85
C PRO A 341 -18.18 2.50 -15.59
N VAL A 342 -18.22 1.77 -14.47
CA VAL A 342 -18.73 2.26 -13.19
C VAL A 342 -17.77 3.28 -12.59
N TRP A 343 -16.47 3.01 -12.64
CA TRP A 343 -15.43 3.95 -12.21
C TRP A 343 -15.53 5.28 -12.93
N PHE A 344 -15.58 5.29 -14.26
CA PHE A 344 -15.64 6.53 -15.05
C PHE A 344 -16.94 7.30 -14.83
N ALA A 345 -18.08 6.60 -14.76
CA ALA A 345 -19.37 7.22 -14.45
C ALA A 345 -19.37 7.89 -13.06
N MET A 346 -18.60 7.36 -12.11
CA MET A 346 -18.47 7.90 -10.77
C MET A 346 -17.44 9.04 -10.68
N MET A 347 -16.24 8.84 -11.22
CA MET A 347 -15.09 9.69 -10.95
C MET A 347 -14.92 10.85 -11.92
N ASN A 348 -15.28 10.69 -13.21
CA ASN A 348 -15.11 11.76 -14.20
C ASN A 348 -15.90 13.02 -13.82
N PRO A 349 -17.21 12.95 -13.48
CA PRO A 349 -17.98 14.14 -13.11
C PRO A 349 -17.44 14.83 -11.84
N ARG A 350 -16.89 14.05 -10.91
CA ARG A 350 -16.29 14.58 -9.66
C ARG A 350 -15.00 15.32 -9.95
N LEU A 351 -14.14 14.74 -10.79
CA LEU A 351 -12.91 15.38 -11.23
C LEU A 351 -13.21 16.67 -11.98
N ASP A 352 -14.16 16.66 -12.92
CA ASP A 352 -14.52 17.83 -13.71
C ASP A 352 -15.04 18.96 -12.82
N LYS A 353 -15.95 18.64 -11.87
CA LYS A 353 -16.45 19.60 -10.87
C LYS A 353 -15.32 20.18 -10.03
N TRP A 354 -14.37 19.35 -9.61
CA TRP A 354 -13.21 19.80 -8.85
C TRP A 354 -12.30 20.71 -9.68
N LYS A 355 -11.97 20.34 -10.93
CA LYS A 355 -11.16 21.16 -11.85
C LYS A 355 -11.80 22.53 -12.11
N GLN A 356 -13.12 22.60 -12.29
CA GLN A 356 -13.84 23.86 -12.45
C GLN A 356 -13.69 24.78 -11.23
N LYS A 357 -13.79 24.24 -10.01
CA LYS A 357 -13.60 25.01 -8.76
C LYS A 357 -12.18 25.58 -8.60
N GLN A 358 -11.16 24.95 -9.22
CA GLN A 358 -9.78 25.43 -9.18
C GLN A 358 -9.45 26.46 -10.28
N LEU A 359 -10.35 26.63 -11.26
CA LEU A 359 -10.22 27.60 -12.34
C LEU A 359 -11.02 28.89 -12.08
N SER A 360 -12.05 28.81 -11.21
CA SER A 360 -12.78 29.96 -10.64
C SER A 360 -12.00 30.58 -9.48
#